data_AF-A0A2D4NAU7-F1
#
_entry.id   AF-A0A2D4NAU7-F1
#
_cell.length_a   1.000
_cell.length_b   1.000
_cell.length_c   1.000
_cell.angle_alpha   90.00
_cell.angle_beta   90.00
_cell.angle_gamma   90.00
#
_symmetry.space_group_name_H-M   'P 1'
#
loop_
_entity.id
_entity.type
_entity.pdbx_description
1 polymer ?
#
loop_
_entity_poly.entity_id
_entity_poly.type
_entity_poly.pdbx_seq_one_letter_code
_entity_poly.pdbx_strand_id
1 'polypeptide(L)'
;MYLLTVLFHESWKMEPWEKEITEADMLEYVWENSVSERSALKTLLQIRAAEKAEEMSREELLASEVMQDYKKSVVLLKNEGETEKNLLAYKNSVKRLLNIQGL
;
A
#
# COMPACT_ATOMS: atom_id res chain seq x y z
N MET A 1 1.78 1.52 40.88
CA MET A 1 2.08 0.34 40.03
C MET A 1 0.87 -0.39 39.48
N TYR A 2 -0.32 -0.27 40.08
CA TYR A 2 -1.54 -0.93 39.59
C TYR A 2 -1.89 -0.63 38.11
N LEU A 3 -1.95 0.65 37.69
CA LEU A 3 -2.43 1.01 36.35
C LEU A 3 -1.57 0.42 35.20
N LEU A 4 -0.25 0.47 35.33
CA LEU A 4 0.65 -0.12 34.34
C LEU A 4 0.43 -1.64 34.22
N THR A 5 0.28 -2.32 35.36
CA THR A 5 0.03 -3.77 35.40
C THR A 5 -1.29 -4.15 34.77
N VAL A 6 -2.36 -3.37 34.99
CA VAL A 6 -3.66 -3.63 34.36
C VAL A 6 -3.58 -3.42 32.85
N LEU A 7 -3.04 -2.28 32.40
CA LEU A 7 -2.87 -1.98 30.97
C LEU A 7 -2.06 -3.07 30.26
N PHE A 8 -0.97 -3.53 30.88
CA PHE A 8 -0.15 -4.60 30.33
C PHE A 8 -0.93 -5.91 30.18
N HIS A 9 -1.71 -6.34 31.17
CA HIS A 9 -2.44 -7.60 31.04
C HIS A 9 -3.61 -7.50 30.07
N GLU A 10 -4.31 -6.37 30.03
CA GLU A 10 -5.43 -6.17 29.11
C GLU A 10 -4.98 -6.00 27.65
N SER A 11 -3.80 -5.40 27.38
CA SER A 11 -3.31 -5.23 26.00
C SER A 11 -2.92 -6.54 25.29
N TRP A 12 -2.80 -7.65 26.03
CA TRP A 12 -2.49 -8.98 25.48
C TRP A 12 -3.72 -9.87 25.32
N LYS A 13 -4.88 -9.44 25.83
CA LYS A 13 -6.15 -10.14 25.62
C LYS A 13 -6.78 -9.57 24.35
N MET A 14 -7.22 -10.45 23.47
CA MET A 14 -7.98 -10.06 22.28
C MET A 14 -9.44 -10.35 22.53
N GLU A 15 -10.25 -9.30 22.56
CA GLU A 15 -11.70 -9.39 22.71
C GLU A 15 -12.39 -9.63 21.35
N PRO A 16 -13.60 -10.22 21.31
CA PRO A 16 -14.29 -10.53 20.06
C PRO A 16 -14.50 -9.34 19.13
N TRP A 17 -14.73 -8.15 19.70
CA TRP A 17 -15.01 -6.91 18.95
C TRP A 17 -13.75 -6.34 18.27
N GLU A 18 -12.54 -6.73 18.68
CA GLU A 18 -11.30 -6.28 18.01
C GLU A 18 -11.19 -6.80 16.57
N LYS A 19 -11.95 -7.85 16.23
CA LYS A 19 -12.08 -8.36 14.86
C LYS A 19 -12.92 -7.45 13.96
N GLU A 20 -13.68 -6.53 14.54
CA GLU A 20 -14.53 -5.58 13.82
C GLU A 20 -13.76 -4.29 13.45
N ILE A 21 -12.44 -4.25 13.72
CA ILE A 21 -11.57 -3.12 13.36
C ILE A 21 -11.66 -2.80 11.86
N THR A 22 -11.84 -1.54 11.53
CA THR A 22 -11.96 -1.06 10.15
C THR A 22 -10.64 -0.45 9.66
N GLU A 23 -10.52 -0.22 8.35
CA GLU A 23 -9.36 0.49 7.78
C GLU A 23 -9.16 1.89 8.39
N ALA A 24 -10.23 2.54 8.87
CA ALA A 24 -10.15 3.86 9.50
C ALA A 24 -9.60 3.84 10.94
N ASP A 25 -9.66 2.68 11.60
CA ASP A 25 -9.17 2.47 12.96
C ASP A 25 -7.68 2.08 12.99
N MET A 26 -7.12 1.69 11.84
CA MET A 26 -5.74 1.27 11.71
C MET A 26 -4.78 2.45 11.92
N LEU A 27 -3.82 2.28 12.82
CA LEU A 27 -2.76 3.27 13.08
C LEU A 27 -1.75 3.38 11.93
N GLU A 28 -1.60 2.30 11.17
CA GLU A 28 -0.72 2.22 10.02
C GLU A 28 -1.51 1.86 8.77
N TYR A 29 -1.13 2.48 7.67
CA TYR A 29 -1.59 2.08 6.35
C TYR A 29 -1.01 0.72 5.98
N VAL A 30 -1.91 -0.22 5.71
CA VAL A 30 -1.60 -1.54 5.16
C VAL A 30 -1.87 -1.53 3.66
N TRP A 31 -0.91 -2.03 2.88
CA TRP A 31 -1.02 -2.02 1.42
C TRP A 31 -1.98 -3.09 0.89
N GLU A 32 -1.94 -4.26 1.50
CA GLU A 32 -2.68 -5.45 1.08
C GLU A 32 -4.20 -5.20 1.12
N ASN A 33 -4.89 -5.51 0.02
CA ASN A 33 -6.33 -5.27 -0.19
C ASN A 33 -6.75 -3.79 -0.19
N SER A 34 -5.80 -2.86 -0.14
CA SER A 34 -6.09 -1.42 -0.17
C SER A 34 -6.71 -0.98 -1.49
N VAL A 35 -7.28 0.22 -1.48
CA VAL A 35 -7.78 0.88 -2.69
C VAL A 35 -6.64 1.16 -3.68
N SER A 36 -5.44 1.49 -3.18
CA SER A 36 -4.27 1.79 -4.01
C SER A 36 -3.78 0.56 -4.78
N GLU A 37 -3.71 -0.61 -4.12
CA GLU A 37 -3.35 -1.88 -4.78
C GLU A 37 -4.31 -2.20 -5.91
N ARG A 38 -5.61 -2.21 -5.62
CA ARG A 38 -6.66 -2.53 -6.60
C ARG A 38 -6.65 -1.58 -7.79
N SER A 39 -6.44 -0.29 -7.54
CA SER A 39 -6.39 0.74 -8.58
C SER A 39 -5.15 0.58 -9.47
N ALA A 40 -3.97 0.39 -8.87
CA ALA A 40 -2.73 0.19 -9.62
C ALA A 40 -2.76 -1.09 -10.47
N LEU A 41 -3.26 -2.20 -9.91
CA LEU A 41 -3.45 -3.45 -10.65
C LEU A 41 -4.37 -3.27 -11.85
N LYS A 42 -5.52 -2.63 -11.65
CA LYS A 42 -6.47 -2.36 -12.75
C LYS A 42 -5.83 -1.53 -13.86
N THR A 43 -5.08 -0.49 -13.50
CA THR A 43 -4.40 0.37 -14.48
C THR A 43 -3.33 -0.39 -15.25
N LEU A 44 -2.50 -1.20 -14.59
CA LEU A 44 -1.46 -2.00 -15.26
C LEU A 44 -2.07 -3.02 -16.23
N LEU A 45 -3.17 -3.68 -15.84
CA LEU A 45 -3.89 -4.60 -16.73
C LEU A 45 -4.39 -3.88 -17.98
N GLN A 46 -4.92 -2.66 -17.85
CA GLN A 46 -5.39 -1.86 -18.98
C GLN A 46 -4.24 -1.41 -19.89
N ILE A 47 -3.11 -0.96 -19.33
CA ILE A 47 -1.93 -0.56 -20.10
C ILE A 47 -1.44 -1.74 -20.94
N ARG A 48 -1.32 -2.92 -20.34
CA ARG A 48 -0.83 -4.13 -21.03
C ARG A 48 -1.78 -4.62 -22.12
N ALA A 49 -3.08 -4.56 -21.86
CA ALA A 49 -4.08 -4.86 -22.89
C ALA A 49 -3.97 -3.89 -24.08
N ALA A 50 -3.71 -2.60 -23.84
CA ALA A 50 -3.50 -1.62 -24.90
C ALA A 50 -2.18 -1.86 -25.67
N GLU A 51 -1.13 -2.29 -24.98
CA GLU A 51 0.18 -2.63 -25.56
C GLU A 51 0.23 -4.01 -26.24
N LYS A 52 -0.86 -4.80 -26.17
CA LYS A 52 -0.91 -6.21 -26.63
C LYS A 52 0.22 -7.07 -26.02
N ALA A 53 0.58 -6.77 -24.77
CA ALA A 53 1.56 -7.54 -24.02
C ALA A 53 0.99 -8.92 -23.62
N GLU A 54 1.88 -9.85 -23.28
CA GLU A 54 1.50 -11.17 -22.80
C GLU A 54 0.70 -11.08 -21.49
N GLU A 55 -0.30 -11.96 -21.35
CA GLU A 55 -1.06 -12.05 -20.11
C GLU A 55 -0.13 -12.46 -18.96
N MET A 56 -0.16 -11.69 -17.88
CA MET A 56 0.52 -12.06 -16.63
C MET A 56 -0.53 -12.22 -15.54
N SER A 57 -0.25 -13.13 -14.63
CA SER A 57 -1.07 -13.36 -13.45
C SER A 57 -1.06 -12.14 -12.52
N ARG A 58 -2.06 -12.08 -11.63
CA ARG A 58 -2.13 -11.03 -10.60
C ARG A 58 -0.89 -11.06 -9.71
N GLU A 59 -0.44 -12.26 -9.35
CA GLU A 59 0.68 -12.52 -8.47
C GLU A 59 1.99 -11.99 -9.07
N GLU A 60 2.21 -12.23 -10.37
CA GLU A 60 3.38 -11.72 -11.07
C GLU A 60 3.36 -10.19 -11.22
N LEU A 61 2.18 -9.60 -11.48
CA LEU A 61 2.02 -8.15 -11.52
C LEU A 61 2.31 -7.52 -10.14
N LEU A 62 1.82 -8.14 -9.07
CA LEU A 62 2.11 -7.71 -7.71
C LEU A 62 3.59 -7.84 -7.36
N ALA A 63 4.26 -8.90 -7.83
CA ALA A 63 5.69 -9.12 -7.61
C ALA A 63 6.60 -8.26 -8.50
N SER A 64 6.06 -7.58 -9.52
CA SER A 64 6.85 -6.74 -10.42
C SER A 64 7.56 -5.60 -9.69
N GLU A 65 8.77 -5.26 -10.12
CA GLU A 65 9.58 -4.18 -9.53
C GLU A 65 8.82 -2.84 -9.51
N VAL A 66 8.13 -2.54 -10.61
CA VAL A 66 7.34 -1.32 -10.77
C VAL A 66 6.20 -1.22 -9.75
N MET A 67 5.54 -2.35 -9.45
CA MET A 67 4.51 -2.40 -8.42
C MET A 67 5.11 -2.28 -7.01
N GLN A 68 6.22 -2.96 -6.74
CA GLN A 68 6.88 -2.90 -5.44
C GLN A 68 7.39 -1.48 -5.11
N ASP A 69 7.92 -0.78 -6.11
CA ASP A 69 8.36 0.60 -5.96
C ASP A 69 7.19 1.55 -5.68
N TYR A 70 6.07 1.37 -6.38
CA TYR A 70 4.84 2.12 -6.12
C TYR A 70 4.31 1.84 -4.70
N LYS A 71 4.16 0.55 -4.34
CA LYS A 71 3.76 0.10 -2.99
C LYS A 71 4.61 0.78 -1.92
N LYS A 72 5.93 0.67 -2.03
CA LYS A 72 6.87 1.24 -1.05
C LYS A 72 6.67 2.76 -0.91
N SER A 73 6.52 3.47 -2.03
CA SER A 73 6.32 4.92 -1.99
C SER A 73 5.00 5.33 -1.33
N VAL A 74 3.92 4.58 -1.54
CA VAL A 74 2.61 4.83 -0.93
C VAL A 74 2.65 4.56 0.56
N VAL A 75 3.22 3.43 0.98
CA VAL A 75 3.35 3.08 2.40
C VAL A 75 4.18 4.14 3.14
N LEU A 76 5.32 4.56 2.57
CA LEU A 76 6.14 5.65 3.12
C LEU A 76 5.34 6.95 3.24
N LEU A 77 4.61 7.34 2.18
CA LEU A 77 3.83 8.58 2.18
C LEU A 77 2.72 8.56 3.25
N LYS A 78 2.05 7.42 3.43
CA LYS A 78 0.94 7.28 4.37
C LYS A 78 1.38 7.15 5.82
N ASN A 79 2.46 6.42 6.09
CA ASN A 79 2.90 6.12 7.46
C ASN A 79 3.93 7.10 8.00
N GLU A 80 4.85 7.57 7.15
CA GLU A 80 5.91 8.53 7.54
C GLU A 80 5.56 9.98 7.19
N GLY A 81 4.47 10.19 6.45
CA GLY A 81 3.91 11.50 6.13
C GLY A 81 4.42 12.13 4.83
N GLU A 82 3.81 13.29 4.52
CA GLU A 82 4.01 14.03 3.28
C GLU A 82 5.23 14.95 3.36
N THR A 83 6.42 14.37 3.16
CA THR A 83 7.65 15.13 2.96
C THR A 83 7.96 15.32 1.48
N GLU A 84 8.75 16.33 1.12
CA GLU A 84 9.18 16.55 -0.27
C GLU A 84 9.83 15.30 -0.88
N LYS A 85 10.68 14.63 -0.09
CA LYS A 85 11.33 13.37 -0.47
C LYS A 85 10.29 12.27 -0.75
N ASN A 86 9.30 12.10 0.12
CA ASN A 86 8.29 11.04 -0.02
C ASN A 86 7.37 11.31 -1.22
N LEU A 87 6.98 12.58 -1.42
CA LEU A 87 6.21 13.01 -2.59
C LEU A 87 7.00 12.80 -3.89
N LEU A 88 8.30 13.10 -3.90
CA LEU A 88 9.15 12.86 -5.06
C LEU A 88 9.32 11.36 -5.36
N ALA A 89 9.48 10.52 -4.33
CA ALA A 89 9.53 9.07 -4.48
C ALA A 89 8.21 8.52 -5.06
N TYR A 90 7.07 8.98 -4.53
CA TYR A 90 5.75 8.64 -5.05
C TYR A 90 5.60 9.07 -6.51
N LYS A 91 5.90 10.34 -6.84
CA LYS A 91 5.86 10.85 -8.22
C LYS A 91 6.69 10.00 -9.17
N ASN A 92 7.94 9.69 -8.81
CA ASN A 92 8.84 8.92 -9.66
C ASN A 92 8.38 7.46 -9.82
N SER A 93 7.81 6.85 -8.78
CA SER A 93 7.23 5.51 -8.88
C SER A 93 6.02 5.48 -9.82
N VAL A 94 5.12 6.48 -9.73
CA VAL A 94 3.95 6.59 -10.60
C VAL A 94 4.36 6.84 -12.05
N LYS A 95 5.35 7.70 -12.31
CA LYS A 95 5.87 7.92 -13.67
C LYS A 95 6.40 6.62 -14.28
N ARG A 96 7.09 5.79 -13.49
CA ARG A 96 7.53 4.46 -13.94
C ARG A 96 6.36 3.50 -14.15
N LEU A 97 5.38 3.49 -13.26
CA LEU A 97 4.17 2.67 -13.36
C LEU A 97 3.34 2.96 -14.62
N LEU A 98 3.27 4.23 -15.01
CA LEU A 98 2.49 4.68 -16.17
C LEU A 98 3.34 4.82 -17.45
N ASN A 99 4.62 4.44 -17.40
CA ASN A 99 5.57 4.61 -18.51
C ASN A 99 5.65 6.05 -19.07
N ILE A 100 5.59 7.06 -18.20
CA ILE A 100 5.66 8.49 -18.58
C ILE A 100 7.10 8.98 -18.42
N GLN A 101 7.86 8.98 -19.52
CA GLN A 101 9.19 9.60 -19.59
C GLN A 101 9.06 11.03 -20.16
N GLY A 102 9.44 12.06 -19.39
CA GLY A 102 9.68 13.41 -19.96
C GLY A 102 8.69 14.55 -19.69
N LEU A 103 8.01 14.62 -18.54
CA LEU A 103 7.37 15.84 -18.02
C LEU A 103 7.97 16.28 -16.69
#